data_AF-A0A8J8K2J3-F1
#
_entry.id   AF-A0A8J8K2J3-F1
#
_cell.length_a   1.000
_cell.length_b   1.000
_cell.length_c   1.000
_cell.angle_alpha   90.00
_cell.angle_beta   90.00
_cell.angle_gamma   90.00
#
_symmetry.space_group_name_H-M   'P 1'
#
loop_
_entity.id
_entity.type
_entity.pdbx_description
1 polymer ?
#
loop_
_entity_poly.entity_id
_entity_poly.type
_entity_poly.pdbx_seq_one_letter_code
_entity_poly.pdbx_strand_id
1 'polypeptide(L)' 'REASQILAEGNFHSLPVVDQQQQIVGMVTMTDLIQYLNDQY' A
#
# COMPACT_ATOMS: atom_id res chain seq x y z
N ARG A 1 3.12 -8.07 -4.85
CA ARG A 1 4.39 -7.56 -5.42
C ARG A 1 4.15 -6.28 -6.22
N GLU A 2 3.09 -6.19 -7.03
CA GLU A 2 2.76 -4.99 -7.82
C GLU A 2 2.57 -3.72 -6.98
N ALA A 3 1.77 -3.76 -5.91
CA ALA A 3 1.54 -2.58 -5.05
C ALA A 3 2.86 -1.99 -4.49
N SER A 4 3.80 -2.85 -4.10
CA SER A 4 5.12 -2.44 -3.61
C SER A 4 5.98 -1.81 -4.70
N GLN A 5 5.88 -2.27 -5.95
CA GLN A 5 6.60 -1.67 -7.08
C GLN A 5 6.03 -0.30 -7.45
N ILE A 6 4.70 -0.18 -7.53
CA ILE A 6 4.02 1.10 -7.84
C ILE A 6 4.35 2.17 -6.80
N LEU A 7 4.39 1.78 -5.52
CA LEU A 7 4.84 2.67 -4.46
C LEU A 7 6.33 3.01 -4.61
N ALA A 8 7.20 2.01 -4.86
CA ALA A 8 8.66 2.19 -4.97
C ALA A 8 9.09 3.07 -6.16
N GLU A 9 8.30 3.13 -7.23
CA GLU A 9 8.55 4.00 -8.38
C GLU A 9 8.38 5.50 -8.07
N GLY A 10 8.02 5.86 -6.84
CA GLY A 10 8.03 7.25 -6.33
C GLY A 10 6.89 8.14 -6.84
N ASN A 11 6.10 7.66 -7.79
CA ASN A 11 4.95 8.39 -8.31
C ASN A 11 3.73 8.36 -7.38
N PHE A 12 3.67 7.41 -6.44
CA PHE A 12 2.53 7.25 -5.53
C PHE A 12 3.01 6.98 -4.10
N HIS A 13 2.59 7.81 -3.15
CA HIS A 13 2.93 7.68 -1.73
C HIS A 13 1.95 6.77 -0.96
N SER A 14 0.82 6.45 -1.59
CA SER A 14 -0.29 5.68 -1.02
C SER A 14 -1.12 5.01 -2.12
N LEU A 15 -1.72 3.87 -1.82
CA LEU A 15 -2.65 3.16 -2.70
C LEU A 15 -3.99 2.91 -1.98
N PRO A 16 -5.14 3.25 -2.59
CA PRO A 16 -6.43 2.92 -2.03
C PRO A 16 -6.69 1.40 -2.13
N VAL A 17 -7.30 0.85 -1.09
CA VAL A 17 -7.80 -0.53 -1.07
C VAL A 17 -9.27 -0.48 -1.41
N VAL A 18 -9.68 -1.21 -2.44
CA VAL A 18 -11.08 -1.27 -2.89
C VAL A 18 -11.65 -2.68 -2.71
N ASP A 19 -12.95 -2.76 -2.49
CA ASP A 19 -13.68 -4.03 -2.49
C ASP A 19 -14.02 -4.50 -3.91
N GLN A 20 -14.74 -5.62 -4.00
CA GLN A 20 -15.17 -6.21 -5.28
C GLN A 20 -16.16 -5.32 -6.05
N GLN A 21 -16.82 -4.38 -5.37
CA GLN A 21 -17.74 -3.41 -5.96
C GLN A 21 -17.03 -2.09 -6.31
N GLN A 22 -15.68 -2.06 -6.29
CA GLN A 22 -14.84 -0.89 -6.53
C GLN A 22 -15.07 0.25 -5.53
N GLN A 23 -15.58 -0.05 -4.33
CA GLN A 23 -15.73 0.94 -3.27
C GLN A 23 -14.46 0.99 -2.42
N ILE A 24 -14.04 2.19 -2.02
CA ILE A 24 -12.86 2.38 -1.18
C ILE A 24 -13.16 1.88 0.23
N VAL A 25 -12.40 0.90 0.68
CA VAL A 25 -12.50 0.32 2.03
C VAL A 25 -11.29 0.64 2.91
N GLY A 26 -10.24 1.23 2.33
CA GLY A 26 -9.06 1.64 3.08
C GLY A 26 -7.97 2.23 2.20
N MET A 27 -6.79 2.43 2.78
CA MET A 27 -5.60 2.92 2.09
C MET A 27 -4.36 2.28 2.72
N VAL A 28 -3.36 2.00 1.90
CA VAL A 28 -2.03 1.57 2.36
C VAL A 28 -0.98 2.59 1.92
N THR A 29 -0.07 2.92 2.81
CA THR A 29 1.00 3.89 2.58
C THR A 29 2.37 3.23 2.62
N MET A 30 3.39 3.95 2.15
CA MET A 30 4.79 3.54 2.34
C MET A 30 5.14 3.30 3.81
N THR A 31 4.62 4.12 4.71
CA THR A 31 4.87 3.99 6.16
C THR A 31 4.30 2.70 6.70
N ASP A 32 3.08 2.31 6.29
CA ASP A 32 2.47 1.04 6.69
C ASP A 32 3.31 -0.16 6.22
N LEU A 33 3.86 -0.08 5.01
CA LEU A 33 4.73 -1.11 4.47
C LEU A 33 6.06 -1.23 5.24
N ILE A 34 6.69 -0.10 5.57
CA ILE A 34 7.92 -0.07 6.38
C ILE A 34 7.67 -0.62 7.78
N GLN A 35 6.56 -0.21 8.41
CA GLN A 35 6.19 -0.66 9.74
C GLN A 35 5.89 -2.16 9.74
N TYR A 36 5.11 -2.64 8.77
CA TYR A 36 4.87 -4.08 8.59
C TYR A 36 6.18 -4.86 8.42
N LEU A 37 7.12 -4.38 7.62
CA LEU A 37 8.42 -5.06 7.43
C LEU A 37 9.26 -5.08 8.72
N ASN A 38 9.23 -3.99 9.51
CA ASN A 38 9.93 -3.94 10.79
C ASN A 38 9.32 -4.89 11.83
N ASP A 39 7.98 -5.00 11.87
CA ASP A 39 7.28 -5.88 12.82
C ASP A 39 7.45 -7.39 12.51
N GLN A 40 7.94 -7.74 11.31
CA GLN A 40 8.24 -9.13 10.94
C GLN A 40 9.67 -9.59 11.33
N TYR A 41 10.48 -8.71 11.93
CA TYR A 41 11.84 -9.00 12.43
C TYR A 41 11.92 -8.88 13.95
#